data_AF-A0A1M7HFY6-F1
#
_entry.id   AF-A0A1M7HFY6-F1
#
_cell.length_a   1.000
_cell.length_b   1.000
_cell.length_c   1.000
_cell.angle_alpha   90.00
_cell.angle_beta   90.00
_cell.angle_gamma   90.00
#
_symmetry.space_group_name_H-M   'P 1'
#
loop_
_entity.id
_entity.type
_entity.pdbx_description
1 polymer ?
#
loop_
_entity_poly.entity_id
_entity_poly.type
_entity_poly.pdbx_seq_one_letter_code
_entity_poly.pdbx_strand_id
1 'polypeptide(L)'
;MHLVDGLINDCAARVREINANGELLDVSTLKEPYRLEGKKTMGYEIAEQLNWSVPDVLLYPAGGGTGLIGIWKAFREMQQLGWLPADLKLPRMVAVQAANCCPLVETRAGRQANCHAYMGQPTIANGLAVPRPLGEPLMLEVLNESKGLALPITDDQMLEGLRELGKEEGLFVAPEGAAVWMAARHLLSTGWIRPE
;
A
#
# COMPACT_ATOMS: atom_id res chain seq x y z
N MET A 1 15.86 -15.74 -17.90
CA MET A 1 14.81 -14.70 -17.77
C MET A 1 13.68 -15.09 -18.70
N HIS A 2 12.45 -15.25 -18.18
CA HIS A 2 11.25 -15.53 -18.98
C HIS A 2 10.41 -14.26 -19.03
N LEU A 3 10.06 -13.79 -20.23
CA LEU A 3 9.18 -12.65 -20.42
C LEU A 3 7.72 -13.14 -20.54
N VAL A 4 6.80 -12.44 -19.88
CA VAL A 4 5.36 -12.70 -19.93
C VAL A 4 4.70 -11.41 -20.39
N ASP A 5 3.87 -11.51 -21.42
CA ASP A 5 3.06 -10.38 -21.89
C ASP A 5 1.80 -10.26 -21.01
N GLY A 6 1.77 -9.26 -20.13
CA GLY A 6 0.72 -9.09 -19.14
C GLY A 6 1.17 -8.34 -17.89
N LEU A 7 0.34 -8.38 -16.85
CA LEU A 7 0.62 -7.77 -15.54
C LEU A 7 1.23 -8.78 -14.57
N ILE A 8 1.58 -8.32 -13.36
CA ILE A 8 2.26 -9.14 -12.34
C ILE A 8 1.50 -10.42 -11.96
N ASN A 9 0.17 -10.44 -12.07
CA ASN A 9 -0.64 -11.63 -11.84
C ASN A 9 -0.44 -12.72 -12.91
N ASP A 10 -0.10 -12.34 -14.14
CA ASP A 10 0.15 -13.28 -15.23
C ASP A 10 1.54 -13.90 -15.07
N CYS A 11 2.51 -13.10 -14.65
CA CYS A 11 3.81 -13.60 -14.15
C CYS A 11 3.61 -14.58 -12.99
N ALA A 12 2.75 -14.27 -12.02
CA ALA A 12 2.46 -15.15 -10.89
C ALA A 12 1.79 -16.47 -11.33
N ALA A 13 0.94 -16.45 -12.36
CA ALA A 13 0.39 -17.67 -12.95
C ALA A 13 1.49 -18.53 -13.58
N ARG A 14 2.40 -17.92 -14.34
CA ARG A 14 3.53 -18.62 -14.95
C ARG A 14 4.49 -19.20 -13.91
N VAL A 15 4.75 -18.50 -12.81
CA VAL A 15 5.57 -19.03 -11.70
C VAL A 15 4.93 -20.27 -11.07
N ARG A 16 3.60 -20.30 -10.90
CA ARG A 16 2.89 -21.49 -10.39
C ARG A 16 3.03 -22.69 -11.32
N GLU A 17 3.00 -22.48 -12.63
CA GLU A 17 3.22 -23.55 -13.61
C GLU A 17 4.65 -24.08 -13.54
N ILE A 18 5.64 -23.19 -13.45
CA ILE A 18 7.06 -23.58 -13.37
C ILE A 18 7.34 -24.33 -12.06
N ASN A 19 6.74 -23.90 -10.96
CA ASN A 19 6.91 -24.49 -9.65
C ASN A 19 5.84 -25.55 -9.30
N ALA A 20 5.23 -26.20 -10.30
CA ALA A 20 4.15 -27.16 -10.08
C ALA A 20 4.57 -28.35 -9.20
N ASN A 21 5.85 -28.73 -9.22
CA ASN A 21 6.41 -29.81 -8.41
C ASN A 21 6.93 -29.36 -7.03
N GLY A 22 6.87 -28.06 -6.73
CA GLY A 22 7.27 -27.51 -5.43
C GLY A 22 8.79 -27.51 -5.15
N GLU A 23 9.62 -27.70 -6.18
CA GLU A 23 11.08 -27.75 -6.04
C GLU A 23 11.71 -26.36 -5.85
N LEU A 24 10.97 -25.30 -6.13
CA LEU A 24 11.42 -23.91 -6.00
C LEU A 24 10.73 -23.22 -4.82
N LEU A 25 11.43 -22.25 -4.21
CA LEU A 25 10.85 -21.36 -3.22
C LEU A 25 10.22 -20.14 -3.91
N ASP A 26 8.91 -19.97 -3.79
CA ASP A 26 8.19 -18.79 -4.29
C ASP A 26 8.37 -17.60 -3.34
N VAL A 27 9.28 -16.69 -3.71
CA VAL A 27 9.56 -15.44 -2.97
C VAL A 27 8.67 -14.28 -3.44
N SER A 28 7.48 -14.56 -3.98
CA SER A 28 6.52 -13.51 -4.33
C SER A 28 5.92 -12.84 -3.10
N THR A 29 5.37 -11.64 -3.28
CA THR A 29 4.79 -10.84 -2.21
C THR A 29 3.72 -11.61 -1.43
N LEU A 30 3.88 -11.73 -0.11
CA LEU A 30 3.03 -12.47 0.83
C LEU A 30 2.89 -13.98 0.58
N LYS A 31 3.73 -14.59 -0.28
CA LYS A 31 3.88 -16.05 -0.37
C LYS A 31 4.81 -16.62 0.69
N GLU A 32 5.71 -15.79 1.18
CA GLU A 32 6.62 -16.07 2.28
C GLU A 32 6.40 -15.05 3.42
N PRO A 33 6.63 -15.45 4.70
CA PRO A 33 6.29 -14.61 5.86
C PRO A 33 7.30 -13.48 6.14
N TYR A 34 8.55 -13.63 5.72
CA TYR A 34 9.68 -12.75 6.03
C TYR A 34 9.55 -11.36 5.37
N ARG A 35 8.98 -11.22 4.17
CA ARG A 35 8.80 -9.89 3.55
C ARG A 35 7.92 -8.97 4.37
N LEU A 36 6.88 -9.52 5.01
CA LEU A 36 6.02 -8.74 5.89
C LEU A 36 6.80 -8.29 7.12
N GLU A 37 7.54 -9.21 7.75
CA GLU A 37 8.38 -8.91 8.92
C GLU A 37 9.52 -7.93 8.60
N GLY A 38 10.08 -7.97 7.40
CA GLY A 38 11.05 -6.97 6.95
C GLY A 38 10.41 -5.60 6.68
N LYS A 39 9.22 -5.57 6.07
CA LYS A 39 8.52 -4.30 5.77
C LYS A 39 7.94 -3.62 7.01
N LYS A 40 7.63 -4.38 8.08
CA LYS A 40 7.10 -3.80 9.32
C LYS A 40 8.11 -2.88 10.01
N THR A 41 9.42 -3.02 9.74
CA THR A 41 10.44 -2.15 10.35
C THR A 41 10.22 -0.67 10.04
N MET A 42 9.61 -0.35 8.89
CA MET A 42 9.17 1.01 8.58
C MET A 42 8.28 1.60 9.69
N GLY A 43 7.42 0.80 10.32
CA GLY A 43 6.60 1.25 11.44
C GLY A 43 7.40 1.52 12.71
N TYR A 44 8.45 0.73 12.97
CA TYR A 44 9.37 0.99 14.09
C TYR A 44 10.18 2.27 13.84
N GLU A 45 10.70 2.45 12.63
CA GLU A 45 11.45 3.64 12.22
C GLU A 45 10.59 4.90 12.33
N ILE A 46 9.33 4.86 11.86
CA ILE A 46 8.39 5.97 12.01
C ILE A 46 8.19 6.35 13.48
N ALA A 47 7.95 5.37 14.35
CA ALA A 47 7.74 5.65 15.77
C ALA A 47 9.01 6.22 16.43
N GLU A 48 10.17 5.62 16.18
CA GLU A 48 11.45 6.08 16.71
C GLU A 48 11.75 7.53 16.27
N GLN A 49 11.63 7.82 14.98
CA GLN A 49 11.91 9.14 14.40
C GLN A 49 10.93 10.22 14.87
N LEU A 50 9.73 9.83 15.30
CA LEU A 50 8.74 10.71 15.91
C LEU A 50 8.79 10.66 17.45
N ASN A 51 9.93 10.31 18.04
CA ASN A 51 10.13 10.25 19.49
C ASN A 51 9.12 9.35 20.22
N TRP A 52 8.90 8.14 19.68
CA TRP A 52 7.94 7.15 20.20
C TRP A 52 6.49 7.65 20.22
N SER A 53 6.15 8.53 19.27
CA SER A 53 4.78 8.88 18.90
C SER A 53 4.44 8.35 17.51
N VAL A 54 3.21 8.55 17.05
CA VAL A 54 2.75 8.13 15.73
C VAL A 54 1.94 9.26 15.09
N PRO A 55 1.89 9.36 13.75
CA PRO A 55 1.11 10.41 13.09
C PRO A 55 -0.40 10.16 13.24
N ASP A 56 -1.22 11.20 13.10
CA ASP A 56 -2.69 11.05 13.09
C ASP A 56 -3.20 10.26 11.87
N VAL A 57 -2.48 10.37 10.75
CA VAL A 57 -2.82 9.76 9.47
C VAL A 57 -1.55 9.26 8.82
N LEU A 58 -1.60 8.05 8.26
CA LEU A 58 -0.50 7.48 7.48
C LEU A 58 -1.00 7.05 6.11
N LEU A 59 -0.37 7.57 5.05
CA LEU A 59 -0.66 7.19 3.67
C LEU A 59 0.41 6.24 3.15
N TYR A 60 -0.02 5.19 2.45
CA TYR A 60 0.88 4.20 1.86
C TYR A 60 0.45 3.86 0.42
N PRO A 61 1.39 3.83 -0.55
CA PRO A 61 1.11 3.37 -1.91
C PRO A 61 0.95 1.85 -1.92
N ALA A 62 -0.26 1.35 -2.17
CA ALA A 62 -0.64 -0.03 -1.95
C ALA A 62 -0.96 -0.79 -3.26
N GLY A 63 0.06 -1.46 -3.82
CA GLY A 63 -0.15 -2.55 -4.77
C GLY A 63 -0.49 -3.86 -4.05
N GLY A 64 0.55 -4.57 -3.60
CA GLY A 64 0.41 -5.83 -2.84
C GLY A 64 0.09 -5.66 -1.34
N GLY A 65 0.20 -4.45 -0.80
CA GLY A 65 -0.23 -4.12 0.57
C GLY A 65 0.74 -4.44 1.71
N THR A 66 1.88 -5.08 1.45
CA THR A 66 2.76 -5.59 2.52
C THR A 66 3.28 -4.50 3.46
N GLY A 67 3.60 -3.30 2.96
CA GLY A 67 4.02 -2.21 3.84
C GLY A 67 2.89 -1.65 4.69
N LEU A 68 1.70 -1.46 4.12
CA LEU A 68 0.51 -1.04 4.87
C LEU A 68 0.21 -1.99 6.04
N ILE A 69 0.18 -3.30 5.74
CA ILE A 69 -0.07 -4.35 6.73
C ILE A 69 1.07 -4.41 7.76
N GLY A 70 2.33 -4.35 7.29
CA GLY A 70 3.50 -4.39 8.14
C GLY A 70 3.54 -3.24 9.14
N ILE A 71 3.37 -2.00 8.67
CA ILE A 71 3.36 -0.82 9.54
C ILE A 71 2.27 -0.91 10.61
N TRP A 72 1.04 -1.30 10.23
CA TRP A 72 -0.04 -1.50 11.20
C TRP A 72 0.29 -2.56 12.25
N LYS A 73 0.84 -3.70 11.81
CA LYS A 73 1.32 -4.77 12.68
C LYS A 73 2.40 -4.27 13.66
N ALA A 74 3.38 -3.50 13.18
CA ALA A 74 4.44 -2.95 14.02
C ALA A 74 3.90 -2.04 15.13
N PHE A 75 2.95 -1.15 14.82
CA PHE A 75 2.32 -0.29 15.83
C PHE A 75 1.58 -1.10 16.89
N ARG A 76 0.80 -2.11 16.48
CA ARG A 76 0.08 -2.99 17.42
C ARG A 76 1.03 -3.80 18.30
N GLU A 77 2.12 -4.32 17.74
CA GLU A 77 3.14 -5.03 18.51
C GLU A 77 3.85 -4.10 19.50
N MET A 78 4.19 -2.88 19.10
CA MET A 78 4.80 -1.91 20.02
C MET A 78 3.87 -1.55 21.18
N GLN A 79 2.55 -1.48 20.97
CA GLN A 79 1.60 -1.34 22.09
C GLN A 79 1.60 -2.56 23.00
N GLN A 80 1.60 -3.77 22.44
CA GLN A 80 1.63 -5.02 23.21
C GLN A 80 2.93 -5.19 24.02
N LEU A 81 4.04 -4.70 23.48
CA LEU A 81 5.36 -4.71 24.12
C LEU A 81 5.56 -3.56 25.11
N GLY A 82 4.61 -2.61 25.19
CA GLY A 82 4.68 -1.45 26.06
C GLY A 82 5.64 -0.35 25.59
N TRP A 83 6.07 -0.38 24.33
CA TRP A 83 6.90 0.67 23.73
C TRP A 83 6.07 1.89 23.34
N LEU A 84 4.83 1.66 22.91
CA LEU A 84 3.81 2.69 22.75
C LEU A 84 2.75 2.53 23.85
N PRO A 85 2.16 3.61 24.38
CA PRO A 85 1.05 3.52 25.32
C PRO A 85 -0.11 2.68 24.77
N ALA A 86 -0.70 1.84 25.60
CA ALA A 86 -1.79 0.95 25.19
C ALA A 86 -3.06 1.71 24.77
N ASP A 87 -3.25 2.93 25.29
CA ASP A 87 -4.34 3.86 24.96
C ASP A 87 -3.97 4.86 23.86
N LEU A 88 -2.73 4.81 23.35
CA LEU A 88 -2.32 5.64 22.22
C LEU A 88 -3.22 5.36 21.02
N LYS A 89 -3.82 6.41 20.48
CA LYS A 89 -4.61 6.31 19.26
C LYS A 89 -3.67 6.11 18.07
N LEU A 90 -3.78 4.94 17.42
CA LEU A 90 -2.99 4.63 16.23
C LEU A 90 -3.46 5.42 15.00
N PRO A 91 -2.60 5.59 13.97
CA PRO A 91 -2.90 6.39 12.80
C PRO A 91 -4.11 5.86 12.03
N ARG A 92 -4.90 6.77 11.44
CA ARG A 92 -5.84 6.38 10.38
C ARG A 92 -5.04 6.00 9.14
N MET A 93 -5.16 4.75 8.68
CA MET A 93 -4.36 4.24 7.58
C MET A 93 -5.04 4.53 6.23
N VAL A 94 -4.27 4.96 5.24
CA VAL A 94 -4.76 5.28 3.90
C VAL A 94 -4.01 4.46 2.86
N ALA A 95 -4.75 3.66 2.10
CA ALA A 95 -4.22 2.91 0.97
C ALA A 95 -4.41 3.69 -0.33
N VAL A 96 -3.32 4.02 -1.01
CA VAL A 96 -3.34 4.75 -2.28
C VAL A 96 -3.08 3.77 -3.42
N GLN A 97 -4.00 3.67 -4.38
CA GLN A 97 -3.84 2.81 -5.56
C GLN A 97 -3.84 3.62 -6.86
N ALA A 98 -3.28 3.06 -7.92
CA ALA A 98 -3.42 3.65 -9.25
C ALA A 98 -4.87 3.50 -9.72
N ALA A 99 -5.46 4.52 -10.34
CA ALA A 99 -6.84 4.46 -10.84
C ALA A 99 -7.04 3.36 -11.90
N ASN A 100 -5.99 3.05 -12.66
CA ASN A 100 -5.99 1.97 -13.65
C ASN A 100 -5.92 0.57 -13.01
N CYS A 101 -5.58 0.46 -11.72
CA CYS A 101 -5.47 -0.80 -11.01
C CYS A 101 -5.75 -0.59 -9.51
N CYS A 102 -7.03 -0.51 -9.14
CA CYS A 102 -7.51 -0.15 -7.81
C CYS A 102 -8.48 -1.19 -7.18
N PRO A 103 -8.14 -2.49 -7.17
CA PRO A 103 -9.05 -3.54 -6.68
C PRO A 103 -9.53 -3.33 -5.24
N LEU A 104 -8.68 -2.82 -4.34
CA LEU A 104 -9.04 -2.58 -2.95
C LEU A 104 -10.09 -1.47 -2.82
N VAL A 105 -9.98 -0.44 -3.67
CA VAL A 105 -10.96 0.66 -3.74
C VAL A 105 -12.33 0.12 -4.17
N GLU A 106 -12.36 -0.71 -5.23
CA GLU A 106 -13.58 -1.32 -5.74
C GLU A 106 -14.25 -2.23 -4.70
N THR A 107 -13.47 -3.09 -4.04
CA THR A 107 -13.96 -3.99 -2.99
C THR A 107 -14.51 -3.20 -1.80
N ARG A 108 -13.78 -2.18 -1.33
CA ARG A 108 -14.22 -1.34 -0.21
C ARG A 108 -15.48 -0.55 -0.52
N ALA A 109 -15.68 -0.14 -1.77
CA ALA A 109 -16.87 0.55 -2.22
C ALA A 109 -18.09 -0.38 -2.41
N GLY A 110 -17.94 -1.69 -2.19
CA GLY A 110 -19.00 -2.68 -2.40
C GLY A 110 -19.34 -2.92 -3.87
N ARG A 111 -18.50 -2.47 -4.80
CA ARG A 111 -18.69 -2.68 -6.26
C ARG A 111 -18.25 -4.08 -6.70
N GLN A 112 -17.46 -4.76 -5.88
CA GLN A 112 -17.12 -6.17 -6.03
C GLN A 112 -16.96 -6.84 -4.65
N ALA A 113 -17.05 -8.16 -4.60
CA ALA A 113 -16.88 -8.92 -3.36
C ALA A 113 -15.41 -9.09 -2.95
N ASN A 114 -14.51 -9.17 -3.93
CA ASN A 114 -13.06 -9.31 -3.77
C ASN A 114 -12.35 -9.04 -5.10
N CYS A 115 -11.02 -9.02 -5.08
CA CYS A 115 -10.16 -8.77 -6.24
C CYS A 115 -10.04 -9.93 -7.23
N HIS A 116 -10.57 -11.13 -6.96
CA HIS A 116 -10.22 -12.32 -7.75
C HIS A 116 -10.58 -12.22 -9.24
N ALA A 117 -11.67 -11.52 -9.56
CA ALA A 117 -12.14 -11.26 -10.92
C ALA A 117 -11.78 -9.84 -11.42
N TYR A 118 -11.01 -9.08 -10.64
CA TYR A 118 -10.63 -7.73 -11.02
C TYR A 118 -9.62 -7.73 -12.17
N MET A 119 -9.88 -6.90 -13.17
CA MET A 119 -9.03 -6.71 -14.34
C MET A 119 -8.42 -5.31 -14.27
N GLY A 120 -7.13 -5.25 -13.92
CA GLY A 120 -6.38 -4.01 -13.94
C GLY A 120 -5.85 -3.67 -15.34
N GLN A 121 -5.48 -2.41 -15.51
CA GLN A 121 -4.78 -1.88 -16.68
C GLN A 121 -3.38 -1.41 -16.28
N PRO A 122 -2.44 -1.31 -17.25
CA PRO A 122 -1.13 -0.73 -17.00
C PRO A 122 -1.21 0.70 -16.43
N THR A 123 -0.22 1.05 -15.62
CA THR A 123 -0.02 2.37 -15.02
C THR A 123 1.46 2.69 -15.01
N ILE A 124 1.81 3.98 -15.03
CA ILE A 124 3.21 4.42 -14.85
C ILE A 124 3.80 3.99 -13.50
N ALA A 125 2.96 3.71 -12.50
CA ALA A 125 3.34 3.21 -11.18
C ALA A 125 3.32 1.68 -11.14
N ASN A 126 4.35 1.04 -11.70
CA ASN A 126 4.43 -0.42 -11.80
C ASN A 126 4.25 -1.15 -10.45
N GLY A 127 4.70 -0.55 -9.33
CA GLY A 127 4.51 -1.10 -7.99
C GLY A 127 3.04 -1.12 -7.53
N LEU A 128 2.16 -0.33 -8.16
CA LEU A 128 0.72 -0.29 -7.92
C LEU A 128 -0.09 -1.13 -8.91
N ALA A 129 0.53 -1.64 -9.99
CA ALA A 129 -0.11 -2.47 -11.00
C ALA A 129 -0.33 -3.92 -10.50
N VAL A 130 -1.07 -4.09 -9.41
CA VAL A 130 -1.34 -5.39 -8.76
C VAL A 130 -2.85 -5.65 -8.72
N PRO A 131 -3.44 -6.29 -9.75
CA PRO A 131 -4.89 -6.49 -9.85
C PRO A 131 -5.47 -7.46 -8.81
N ARG A 132 -4.66 -8.44 -8.40
CA ARG A 132 -5.07 -9.55 -7.52
C ARG A 132 -4.14 -9.66 -6.30
N PRO A 133 -4.11 -8.65 -5.42
CA PRO A 133 -3.19 -8.66 -4.28
C PRO A 133 -3.61 -9.72 -3.26
N LEU A 134 -2.73 -10.65 -2.93
CA LEU A 134 -2.95 -11.66 -1.89
C LEU A 134 -3.27 -11.04 -0.52
N GLY A 135 -2.77 -9.83 -0.28
CA GLY A 135 -2.99 -9.08 0.95
C GLY A 135 -4.32 -8.35 1.03
N GLU A 136 -5.22 -8.44 0.04
CA GLU A 136 -6.50 -7.71 0.07
C GLU A 136 -7.28 -7.88 1.38
N PRO A 137 -7.51 -9.10 1.91
CA PRO A 137 -8.27 -9.26 3.16
C PRO A 137 -7.62 -8.53 4.34
N LEU A 138 -6.30 -8.62 4.45
CA LEU A 138 -5.53 -7.98 5.51
C LEU A 138 -5.50 -6.45 5.35
N MET A 139 -5.41 -5.94 4.13
CA MET A 139 -5.53 -4.50 3.88
C MET A 139 -6.91 -3.98 4.29
N LEU A 140 -7.99 -4.70 3.96
CA LEU A 140 -9.35 -4.33 4.38
C LEU A 140 -9.49 -4.31 5.90
N GLU A 141 -8.92 -5.29 6.60
CA GLU A 141 -8.87 -5.34 8.07
C GLU A 141 -8.16 -4.10 8.63
N VAL A 142 -6.94 -3.80 8.16
CA VAL A 142 -6.19 -2.60 8.56
C VAL A 142 -7.01 -1.32 8.37
N LEU A 143 -7.65 -1.15 7.20
CA LEU A 143 -8.45 0.03 6.91
C LEU A 143 -9.72 0.12 7.78
N ASN A 144 -10.28 -1.01 8.19
CA ASN A 144 -11.45 -1.05 9.08
C ASN A 144 -11.05 -0.74 10.53
N GLU A 145 -10.02 -1.41 11.06
CA GLU A 145 -9.53 -1.19 12.43
C GLU A 145 -9.04 0.25 12.63
N SER A 146 -8.27 0.78 11.66
CA SER A 146 -7.73 2.14 11.72
C SER A 146 -8.74 3.24 11.38
N LYS A 147 -9.98 2.91 11.00
CA LYS A 147 -10.99 3.85 10.47
C LYS A 147 -10.42 4.65 9.28
N GLY A 148 -9.66 3.96 8.46
CA GLY A 148 -8.97 4.44 7.28
C GLY A 148 -9.82 4.43 6.01
N LEU A 149 -9.17 4.66 4.87
CA LEU A 149 -9.79 4.58 3.55
C LEU A 149 -8.82 4.11 2.47
N ALA A 150 -9.37 3.76 1.30
CA ALA A 150 -8.60 3.54 0.09
C ALA A 150 -9.05 4.56 -0.96
N LEU A 151 -8.12 5.10 -1.75
CA LEU A 151 -8.45 6.00 -2.85
C LEU A 151 -7.58 5.75 -4.10
N PRO A 152 -8.14 5.96 -5.29
CA PRO A 152 -7.41 5.88 -6.54
C PRO A 152 -6.77 7.24 -6.90
N ILE A 153 -5.61 7.19 -7.55
CA ILE A 153 -4.94 8.35 -8.16
C ILE A 153 -4.63 8.01 -9.61
N THR A 154 -4.97 8.91 -10.53
CA THR A 154 -4.72 8.74 -11.97
C THR A 154 -3.25 8.95 -12.33
N ASP A 155 -2.80 8.35 -13.43
CA ASP A 155 -1.44 8.54 -13.93
C ASP A 155 -1.13 10.02 -14.23
N ASP A 156 -2.10 10.78 -14.74
CA ASP A 156 -1.95 12.23 -14.98
C ASP A 156 -1.70 13.00 -13.67
N GLN A 157 -2.44 12.66 -12.60
CA GLN A 157 -2.19 13.22 -11.27
C GLN A 157 -0.81 12.81 -10.74
N MET A 158 -0.37 11.57 -10.94
CA MET A 158 0.99 11.17 -10.55
C MET A 158 2.05 11.98 -11.30
N LEU A 159 1.87 12.24 -12.60
CA LEU A 159 2.77 13.10 -13.38
C LEU A 159 2.77 14.55 -12.88
N GLU A 160 1.61 15.08 -12.45
CA GLU A 160 1.53 16.38 -11.79
C GLU A 160 2.32 16.37 -10.48
N GLY A 161 2.08 15.39 -9.60
CA GLY A 161 2.75 15.28 -8.31
C GLY A 161 4.27 15.09 -8.43
N LEU A 162 4.74 14.36 -9.44
CA LEU A 162 6.16 14.23 -9.77
C LEU A 162 6.79 15.59 -10.08
N ARG A 163 6.13 16.40 -10.91
CA ARG A 163 6.60 17.74 -11.28
C ARG A 163 6.57 18.69 -10.08
N GLU A 164 5.51 18.64 -9.29
CA GLU A 164 5.34 19.48 -8.11
C GLU A 164 6.42 19.20 -7.07
N LEU A 165 6.58 17.94 -6.65
CA LEU A 165 7.61 17.55 -5.67
C LEU A 165 9.02 17.85 -6.17
N GLY A 166 9.29 17.63 -7.46
CA GLY A 166 10.59 17.95 -8.04
C GLY A 166 10.88 19.45 -8.08
N LYS A 167 9.86 20.28 -8.31
CA LYS A 167 10.01 21.74 -8.44
C LYS A 167 10.03 22.45 -7.09
N GLU A 168 9.14 22.08 -6.18
CA GLU A 168 8.91 22.81 -4.92
C GLU A 168 9.80 22.28 -3.79
N GLU A 169 10.02 20.95 -3.74
CA GLU A 169 10.77 20.30 -2.65
C GLU A 169 12.14 19.75 -3.11
N GLY A 170 12.44 19.82 -4.42
CA GLY A 170 13.67 19.25 -4.98
C GLY A 170 13.74 17.72 -4.91
N LEU A 171 12.59 17.05 -4.75
CA LEU A 171 12.52 15.60 -4.56
C LEU A 171 12.25 14.87 -5.87
N PHE A 172 13.16 13.97 -6.26
CA PHE A 172 12.93 13.06 -7.38
C PHE A 172 12.35 11.73 -6.89
N VAL A 173 11.03 11.67 -6.78
CA VAL A 173 10.30 10.49 -6.29
C VAL A 173 9.89 9.55 -7.42
N ALA A 174 9.61 8.30 -7.09
CA ALA A 174 8.93 7.38 -8.01
C ALA A 174 7.43 7.76 -8.16
N PRO A 175 6.75 7.33 -9.24
CA PRO A 175 5.32 7.60 -9.44
C PRO A 175 4.44 7.19 -8.24
N GLU A 176 4.81 6.13 -7.52
CA GLU A 176 4.14 5.68 -6.30
C GLU A 176 4.19 6.73 -5.18
N GLY A 177 5.32 7.42 -5.02
CA GLY A 177 5.47 8.52 -4.07
C GLY A 177 4.64 9.74 -4.47
N ALA A 178 4.61 10.05 -5.77
CA ALA A 178 3.75 11.12 -6.29
C ALA A 178 2.26 10.80 -6.12
N ALA A 179 1.86 9.52 -6.25
CA ALA A 179 0.49 9.10 -5.96
C ALA A 179 0.09 9.42 -4.52
N VAL A 180 0.97 9.10 -3.56
CA VAL A 180 0.75 9.42 -2.14
C VAL A 180 0.63 10.92 -1.89
N TRP A 181 1.49 11.71 -2.53
CA TRP A 181 1.43 13.16 -2.44
C TRP A 181 0.10 13.72 -2.96
N MET A 182 -0.35 13.29 -4.14
CA MET A 182 -1.63 13.73 -4.69
C MET A 182 -2.82 13.27 -3.85
N ALA A 183 -2.74 12.08 -3.24
CA ALA A 183 -3.72 11.63 -2.27
C ALA A 183 -3.76 12.53 -1.03
N ALA A 184 -2.61 12.93 -0.50
CA ALA A 184 -2.54 13.87 0.63
C ALA A 184 -3.19 15.22 0.28
N ARG A 185 -2.89 15.78 -0.90
CA ARG A 185 -3.51 17.03 -1.38
C ARG A 185 -5.03 16.89 -1.49
N HIS A 186 -5.52 15.78 -2.05
CA HIS A 186 -6.95 15.52 -2.16
C HIS A 186 -7.61 15.44 -0.76
N LEU A 187 -7.01 14.70 0.18
CA LEU A 187 -7.56 14.53 1.52
C LEU A 187 -7.52 15.82 2.35
N LEU A 188 -6.56 16.71 2.10
CA LEU A 188 -6.53 18.07 2.64
C LEU A 188 -7.68 18.91 2.05
N SER A 189 -7.87 18.88 0.72
CA SER A 189 -8.92 19.66 0.05
C SER A 189 -10.34 19.28 0.48
N THR A 190 -10.55 18.03 0.87
CA THR A 190 -11.83 17.50 1.35
C THR A 190 -12.03 17.67 2.86
N GLY A 191 -11.00 18.14 3.59
CA GLY A 191 -11.02 18.28 5.04
C GLY A 191 -10.99 16.96 5.81
N TRP A 192 -10.67 15.84 5.14
CA TRP A 192 -10.51 14.54 5.79
C TRP A 192 -9.19 14.46 6.59
N ILE A 193 -8.13 15.04 6.04
CA ILE A 193 -6.94 15.50 6.78
C ILE A 193 -7.15 16.98 7.08
N ARG A 194 -6.80 17.43 8.28
CA ARG A 194 -6.84 18.83 8.66
C ARG A 194 -5.43 19.29 9.03
N PRO A 195 -5.02 20.51 8.66
CA PRO A 195 -3.82 21.11 9.22
C PRO A 195 -4.02 21.28 10.74
N GLU A 196 -2.90 21.22 11.46
CA GLU A 196 -2.84 21.60 12.88
C GLU A 196 -3.11 23.09 13.08
#